data_AF-A0A1J1GPN6-F1
#
_entry.id   AF-A0A1J1GPN6-F1
#
_cell.length_a   1.000
_cell.length_b   1.000
_cell.length_c   1.000
_cell.angle_alpha   90.00
_cell.angle_beta   90.00
_cell.angle_gamma   90.00
#
_symmetry.space_group_name_H-M   'P 1'
#
loop_
_entity.id
_entity.type
_entity.pdbx_description
1 polymer ?
#
loop_
_entity_poly.entity_id
_entity_poly.type
_entity_poly.pdbx_seq_one_letter_code
_entity_poly.pdbx_strand_id
1 'polypeptide(L)'
;MSLLYNKGCEDSGEFIKCLMSLCPINPNKLQSSYCTVEPKFVITQRPFNNALINISKNIFTYEHYGPDYKSSITILSNEDNDGILILYEYNPWYFKYPKETYLCRLRNKNQKISLCESINVNYIGKSISFNSYDIINRDDKKNNQISMKHLKNPKHRIIKLKYNEITLEKYYRHYVRTKYNPHQIYRYIICEKDDHGNTMCANSNYNGKLIHLIEQYGFSPRNEERIVYLPNKCLKSDSNLLCTPYMCIKNDFNESYSCEYEEISIVKNIFPSPETFKVISTNNQAIYHESNLRSSSVYAMTLMPFLIIFIFFFCYMYKIFRKKRRKIN
;
A
#
# COMPACT_ATOMS: atom_id res chain seq x y z
N MET A 1 0.63 0.91 -5.32
CA MET A 1 1.53 -0.14 -4.80
C MET A 1 2.85 0.49 -4.42
N SER A 2 3.47 0.00 -3.38
CA SER A 2 4.74 0.53 -2.88
C SER A 2 5.65 -0.59 -2.42
N LEU A 3 6.97 -0.41 -2.55
CA LEU A 3 7.95 -1.29 -1.93
C LEU A 3 8.26 -0.76 -0.53
N LEU A 4 8.08 -1.58 0.50
CA LEU A 4 8.64 -1.32 1.81
C LEU A 4 10.04 -1.94 1.87
N TYR A 5 11.05 -1.12 2.11
CA TYR A 5 12.41 -1.54 2.39
C TYR A 5 12.67 -1.47 3.89
N ASN A 6 13.11 -2.57 4.48
CA ASN A 6 13.43 -2.74 5.89
C ASN A 6 14.93 -2.94 6.04
N LYS A 7 15.64 -1.93 6.56
CA LYS A 7 17.08 -1.98 6.84
C LYS A 7 17.38 -2.78 8.13
N GLY A 8 16.36 -2.98 8.97
CA GLY A 8 16.45 -3.71 10.23
C GLY A 8 15.69 -3.00 11.36
N CYS A 9 15.51 -3.71 12.46
CA CYS A 9 14.92 -3.18 13.69
C CYS A 9 15.91 -3.30 14.85
N GLU A 10 15.99 -2.25 15.67
CA GLU A 10 16.72 -2.21 16.93
C GLU A 10 15.74 -2.40 18.09
N ASP A 11 16.06 -3.34 18.99
CA ASP A 11 15.33 -3.51 20.24
C ASP A 11 15.79 -2.42 21.22
N SER A 12 14.92 -1.45 21.50
CA SER A 12 15.21 -0.33 22.41
C SER A 12 14.52 -0.45 23.76
N GLY A 13 14.37 -1.69 24.28
CA GLY A 13 13.75 -1.98 25.58
C GLY A 13 12.23 -1.81 25.58
N GLU A 14 11.75 -0.58 25.62
CA GLU A 14 10.29 -0.27 25.67
C GLU A 14 9.62 -0.27 24.29
N PHE A 15 10.39 -0.07 23.21
CA PHE A 15 9.88 -0.01 21.85
C PHE A 15 10.81 -0.73 20.86
N ILE A 16 10.23 -1.28 19.80
CA ILE A 16 10.98 -1.78 18.64
C ILE A 16 11.10 -0.64 17.65
N LYS A 17 12.32 -0.17 17.40
CA LYS A 17 12.57 0.90 16.43
C LYS A 17 13.03 0.29 15.12
N CYS A 18 12.24 0.42 14.07
CA CYS A 18 12.60 -0.10 12.75
C CYS A 18 13.02 1.02 11.79
N LEU A 19 14.09 0.75 11.04
CA LEU A 19 14.57 1.59 9.93
C LEU A 19 13.88 1.11 8.64
N MET A 20 12.69 1.63 8.40
CA MET A 20 11.85 1.25 7.26
C MET A 20 11.57 2.45 6.36
N SER A 21 11.63 2.23 5.05
CA SER A 21 11.33 3.25 4.03
C SER A 21 10.31 2.72 3.05
N LEU A 22 9.29 3.53 2.77
CA LEU A 22 8.24 3.22 1.83
C LEU A 22 8.52 3.91 0.49
N CYS A 23 8.54 3.13 -0.58
CA CYS A 23 9.01 3.52 -1.90
C CYS A 23 7.88 3.34 -2.94
N PRO A 24 7.10 4.39 -3.24
CA PRO A 24 6.05 4.31 -4.25
C PRO A 24 6.61 3.86 -5.59
N ILE A 25 5.99 2.83 -6.18
CA ILE A 25 6.44 2.29 -7.48
C ILE A 25 5.91 3.20 -8.57
N ASN A 26 6.80 3.80 -9.36
CA ASN A 26 6.43 4.65 -10.47
C ASN A 26 5.56 3.87 -11.46
N PRO A 27 4.33 4.33 -11.79
CA PRO A 27 3.45 3.63 -12.72
C PRO A 27 4.02 3.62 -14.14
N ASN A 28 4.82 4.62 -14.53
CA ASN A 28 5.39 4.71 -15.87
C ASN A 28 6.35 3.55 -16.16
N LYS A 29 6.01 2.71 -17.15
CA LYS A 29 6.74 1.48 -17.49
C LYS A 29 8.25 1.69 -17.63
N LEU A 30 8.66 2.81 -18.23
CA LEU A 30 10.06 3.04 -18.63
C LEU A 30 10.93 3.67 -17.55
N GLN A 31 10.33 4.19 -16.48
CA GLN A 31 11.05 4.94 -15.46
C GLN A 31 11.30 4.08 -14.22
N SER A 32 12.55 4.13 -13.73
CA SER A 32 12.89 3.64 -12.41
C SER A 32 12.21 4.47 -11.32
N SER A 33 12.00 3.85 -10.17
CA SER A 33 11.61 4.54 -8.94
C SER A 33 12.87 4.86 -8.15
N TYR A 34 12.87 6.00 -7.46
CA TYR A 34 13.97 6.41 -6.60
C TYR A 34 13.43 6.57 -5.20
N CYS A 35 14.02 5.85 -4.25
CA CYS A 35 13.59 5.83 -2.89
C CYS A 35 14.70 6.31 -1.98
N THR A 36 14.45 7.40 -1.31
CA THR A 36 15.34 7.89 -0.28
C THR A 36 15.15 7.04 0.97
N VAL A 37 16.20 6.35 1.40
CA VAL A 37 16.23 5.61 2.67
C VAL A 37 16.51 6.63 3.77
N GLU A 38 15.48 7.36 4.18
CA GLU A 38 15.57 8.31 5.30
C GLU A 38 15.68 7.56 6.63
N PRO A 39 16.62 7.91 7.52
CA PRO A 39 16.74 7.33 8.86
C PRO A 39 15.70 7.92 9.84
N LYS A 40 14.46 8.17 9.37
CA LYS A 40 13.39 8.57 10.27
C LYS A 40 12.82 7.31 10.88
N PHE A 41 13.19 7.05 12.13
CA PHE A 41 12.52 6.10 12.98
C PHE A 41 11.02 6.36 12.89
N VAL A 42 10.29 5.39 12.34
CA VAL A 42 8.85 5.48 12.38
C VAL A 42 8.40 5.03 13.77
N ILE A 43 7.60 5.85 14.43
CA ILE A 43 7.02 5.50 15.73
C ILE A 43 6.08 4.32 15.48
N THR A 44 6.45 3.15 16.00
CA THR A 44 5.62 1.96 15.96
C THR A 44 4.58 2.06 17.07
N GLN A 45 3.31 2.19 16.71
CA GLN A 45 2.21 2.14 17.66
C GLN A 45 1.48 0.81 17.52
N ARG A 46 1.06 0.24 18.65
CA ARG A 46 0.10 -0.88 18.64
C ARG A 46 -1.32 -0.28 18.66
N PRO A 47 -2.26 -0.87 17.93
CA PRO A 47 -3.64 -0.44 17.95
C PRO A 47 -4.22 -0.60 19.35
N PHE A 48 -5.02 0.38 19.78
CA PHE A 48 -5.61 0.42 21.11
C PHE A 48 -6.61 -0.73 21.39
N ASN A 49 -7.10 -1.40 20.34
CA ASN A 49 -8.11 -2.45 20.48
C ASN A 49 -7.84 -3.64 19.54
N ASN A 50 -7.34 -4.75 20.11
CA ASN A 50 -7.09 -6.00 19.38
C ASN A 50 -8.38 -6.64 18.80
N ALA A 51 -9.58 -6.29 19.31
CA ALA A 51 -10.83 -6.85 18.81
C ALA A 51 -11.15 -6.46 17.35
N LEU A 52 -10.51 -5.40 16.85
CA LEU A 52 -10.70 -4.90 15.49
C LEU A 52 -9.83 -5.63 14.46
N ILE A 53 -9.05 -6.61 14.89
CA ILE A 53 -8.04 -7.28 14.06
C ILE A 53 -8.22 -8.78 14.16
N ASN A 54 -8.50 -9.40 13.01
CA ASN A 54 -8.56 -10.84 12.85
C ASN A 54 -7.53 -11.29 11.79
N ILE A 55 -6.28 -11.43 12.24
CA ILE A 55 -5.15 -11.84 11.39
C ILE A 55 -5.36 -13.24 10.81
N SER A 56 -6.01 -14.14 11.56
CA SER A 56 -6.31 -15.50 11.09
C SER A 56 -7.20 -15.53 9.83
N LYS A 57 -7.91 -14.44 9.54
CA LYS A 57 -8.74 -14.28 8.34
C LYS A 57 -8.24 -13.19 7.38
N ASN A 58 -7.12 -12.53 7.67
CA ASN A 58 -6.70 -11.28 7.01
C ASN A 58 -7.85 -10.26 6.96
N ILE A 59 -8.44 -9.96 8.13
CA ILE A 59 -9.49 -8.94 8.27
C ILE A 59 -9.09 -7.98 9.38
N PHE A 60 -9.25 -6.68 9.15
CA PHE A 60 -9.14 -5.67 10.20
C PHE A 60 -10.03 -4.46 9.89
N THR A 61 -10.45 -3.71 10.90
CA THR A 61 -11.15 -2.43 10.70
C THR A 61 -10.13 -1.34 10.40
N TYR A 62 -10.28 -0.68 9.25
CA TYR A 62 -9.38 0.40 8.88
C TYR A 62 -9.83 1.71 9.52
N GLU A 63 -9.00 2.21 10.42
CA GLU A 63 -9.15 3.49 11.08
C GLU A 63 -7.91 4.34 10.82
N HIS A 64 -8.01 5.63 11.10
CA HIS A 64 -6.84 6.50 11.19
C HIS A 64 -6.22 6.28 12.57
N TYR A 65 -4.99 5.76 12.60
CA TYR A 65 -4.30 5.48 13.86
C TYR A 65 -3.38 6.63 14.28
N GLY A 66 -2.97 7.49 13.34
CA GLY A 66 -2.16 8.68 13.61
C GLY A 66 -0.67 8.34 13.85
N PRO A 67 0.13 9.30 14.34
CA PRO A 67 -0.23 10.69 14.67
C PRO A 67 -0.59 11.55 13.46
N ASP A 68 -1.42 12.57 13.69
CA ASP A 68 -1.70 13.61 12.71
C ASP A 68 -0.40 14.33 12.30
N TYR A 69 -0.38 14.86 11.08
CA TYR A 69 0.72 15.66 10.55
C TYR A 69 2.07 14.94 10.41
N LYS A 70 2.17 13.61 10.58
CA LYS A 70 3.42 12.87 10.33
C LYS A 70 3.14 11.54 9.65
N SER A 71 4.16 11.02 8.96
CA SER A 71 4.11 9.61 8.53
C SER A 71 4.24 8.70 9.75
N SER A 72 3.52 7.59 9.76
CA SER A 72 3.48 6.67 10.89
C SER A 72 3.38 5.21 10.45
N ILE A 73 3.75 4.31 11.37
CA ILE A 73 3.63 2.86 11.21
C ILE A 73 2.83 2.35 12.40
N THR A 74 1.70 1.72 12.11
CA THR A 74 0.92 0.97 13.09
C THR A 74 1.20 -0.51 12.89
N ILE A 75 1.65 -1.18 13.95
CA ILE A 75 1.87 -2.63 13.93
C ILE A 75 0.55 -3.30 14.29
N LEU A 76 -0.13 -3.86 13.29
CA LEU A 76 -1.41 -4.56 13.45
C LEU A 76 -1.22 -5.97 13.99
N SER A 77 -0.08 -6.60 13.73
CA SER A 77 0.33 -7.89 14.28
C SER A 77 1.85 -8.00 14.32
N ASN A 78 2.39 -8.69 15.33
CA ASN A 78 3.82 -8.93 15.49
C ASN A 78 4.11 -10.34 16.02
N GLU A 79 3.34 -11.33 15.59
CA GLU A 79 3.59 -12.71 15.98
C GLU A 79 4.51 -13.41 14.98
N ASP A 80 5.58 -14.06 15.46
CA ASP A 80 6.58 -14.73 14.62
C ASP A 80 5.98 -15.82 13.72
N ASN A 81 4.85 -16.42 14.11
CA ASN A 81 4.17 -17.45 13.31
C ASN A 81 3.28 -16.86 12.21
N ASP A 82 2.64 -15.71 12.48
CA ASP A 82 1.65 -15.11 11.60
C ASP A 82 2.25 -13.98 10.74
N GLY A 83 3.50 -13.59 10.99
CA GLY A 83 4.17 -12.47 10.35
C GLY A 83 3.79 -11.12 10.94
N ILE A 84 4.58 -10.11 10.60
CA ILE A 84 4.41 -8.73 11.05
C ILE A 84 3.52 -8.00 10.04
N LEU A 85 2.33 -7.58 10.46
CA LEU A 85 1.41 -6.80 9.62
C LEU A 85 1.52 -5.33 10.01
N ILE A 86 1.78 -4.46 9.03
CA ILE A 86 2.07 -3.06 9.23
C ILE A 86 1.13 -2.20 8.38
N LEU A 87 0.51 -1.22 9.00
CA LEU A 87 -0.14 -0.12 8.31
C LEU A 87 0.84 1.07 8.26
N TYR A 88 1.17 1.54 7.06
CA TYR A 88 2.01 2.71 6.86
C TYR A 88 1.14 3.87 6.40
N GLU A 89 1.00 4.90 7.22
CA GLU A 89 0.32 6.14 6.87
C GLU A 89 1.38 7.13 6.36
N TYR A 90 1.37 7.43 5.06
CA TYR A 90 2.36 8.28 4.41
C TYR A 90 1.87 9.73 4.36
N ASN A 91 2.59 10.62 5.02
CA ASN A 91 2.23 12.03 5.16
C ASN A 91 3.46 12.96 5.12
N PRO A 92 4.13 13.06 3.96
CA PRO A 92 5.38 13.82 3.83
C PRO A 92 5.20 15.34 3.95
N TRP A 93 3.96 15.84 3.80
CA TRP A 93 3.66 17.27 3.76
C TRP A 93 2.96 17.75 5.03
N TYR A 94 2.99 16.94 6.09
CA TYR A 94 2.43 17.30 7.39
C TYR A 94 0.98 17.77 7.28
N PHE A 95 0.13 17.02 6.57
CA PHE A 95 -1.31 17.29 6.53
C PHE A 95 -2.03 16.71 7.73
N LYS A 96 -3.24 17.18 8.03
CA LYS A 96 -4.06 16.61 9.11
C LYS A 96 -4.31 15.11 8.93
N TYR A 97 -4.52 14.66 7.70
CA TYR A 97 -4.70 13.25 7.34
C TYR A 97 -3.56 12.77 6.43
N PRO A 98 -3.21 11.47 6.48
CA PRO A 98 -2.21 10.93 5.59
C PRO A 98 -2.63 11.09 4.13
N LYS A 99 -1.65 11.37 3.27
CA LYS A 99 -1.87 11.48 1.83
C LYS A 99 -2.27 10.13 1.25
N GLU A 100 -1.57 9.08 1.67
CA GLU A 100 -1.78 7.71 1.23
C GLU A 100 -1.54 6.77 2.41
N THR A 101 -2.29 5.67 2.48
CA THR A 101 -2.08 4.61 3.46
C THR A 101 -1.79 3.31 2.75
N TYR A 102 -0.84 2.53 3.27
CA TYR A 102 -0.39 1.28 2.68
C TYR A 102 -0.45 0.15 3.71
N LEU A 103 -0.94 -1.01 3.30
CA LEU A 103 -0.85 -2.23 4.08
C LEU A 103 0.34 -3.05 3.60
N CYS A 104 1.23 -3.36 4.54
CA CYS A 104 2.46 -4.10 4.32
C CYS A 104 2.48 -5.35 5.21
N ARG A 105 3.21 -6.38 4.79
CA ARG A 105 3.47 -7.58 5.58
C ARG A 105 4.95 -7.89 5.53
N LEU A 106 5.52 -8.33 6.64
CA LEU A 106 6.84 -8.96 6.68
C LEU A 106 6.67 -10.34 7.30
N ARG A 107 7.33 -11.36 6.78
CA ARG A 107 7.34 -12.70 7.38
C ARG A 107 8.03 -12.69 8.75
N ASN A 108 9.09 -11.91 8.88
CA ASN A 108 9.83 -11.70 10.12
C ASN A 108 10.57 -10.35 10.11
N LYS A 109 11.15 -9.96 11.25
CA LYS A 109 11.85 -8.67 11.40
C LYS A 109 13.10 -8.51 10.52
N ASN A 110 13.68 -9.60 10.05
CA ASN A 110 14.91 -9.60 9.24
C ASN A 110 14.62 -9.54 7.73
N GLN A 111 13.36 -9.71 7.31
CA GLN A 111 13.01 -9.62 5.90
C GLN A 111 13.20 -8.19 5.39
N LYS A 112 13.99 -8.04 4.33
CA LYS A 112 14.40 -6.72 3.82
C LYS A 112 13.37 -6.02 2.96
N ILE A 113 12.50 -6.76 2.26
CA ILE A 113 11.56 -6.16 1.30
C ILE A 113 10.14 -6.71 1.42
N SER A 114 9.16 -5.85 1.17
CA SER A 114 7.74 -6.19 1.05
C SER A 114 7.07 -5.37 -0.04
N LEU A 115 6.11 -5.96 -0.75
CA LEU A 115 5.20 -5.22 -1.62
C LEU A 115 3.89 -4.91 -0.91
N CYS A 116 3.69 -3.62 -0.67
CA CYS A 116 2.53 -3.09 0.00
C CYS A 116 1.49 -2.58 -0.98
N GLU A 117 0.23 -2.77 -0.63
CA GLU A 117 -0.89 -2.24 -1.41
C GLU A 117 -1.51 -1.04 -0.71
N SER A 118 -1.88 -0.05 -1.53
CA SER A 118 -2.53 1.17 -1.06
C SER A 118 -3.98 0.88 -0.64
N ILE A 119 -4.39 1.41 0.49
CA ILE A 119 -5.77 1.34 0.96
C ILE A 119 -6.53 2.55 0.43
N ASN A 120 -7.76 2.32 -0.05
CA ASN A 120 -8.64 3.41 -0.44
C ASN A 120 -9.12 4.18 0.81
N VAL A 121 -8.94 5.50 0.82
CA VAL A 121 -9.40 6.38 1.91
C VAL A 121 -10.90 6.25 2.21
N ASN A 122 -11.71 5.88 1.22
CA ASN A 122 -13.16 5.66 1.39
C ASN A 122 -13.50 4.38 2.18
N TYR A 123 -12.49 3.61 2.59
CA TYR A 123 -12.65 2.42 3.42
C TYR A 123 -12.46 2.71 4.91
N ILE A 124 -12.16 3.96 5.31
CA ILE A 124 -12.09 4.36 6.72
C ILE A 124 -13.41 3.98 7.42
N GLY A 125 -13.29 3.40 8.61
CA GLY A 125 -14.38 2.89 9.45
C GLY A 125 -14.95 1.55 9.01
N LYS A 126 -14.47 0.94 7.91
CA LYS A 126 -14.95 -0.35 7.41
C LYS A 126 -13.99 -1.47 7.80
N SER A 127 -14.54 -2.66 8.03
CA SER A 127 -13.75 -3.88 8.02
C SER A 127 -13.23 -4.14 6.62
N ILE A 128 -11.94 -4.32 6.49
CA ILE A 128 -11.22 -4.58 5.25
C ILE A 128 -10.70 -6.01 5.29
N SER A 129 -10.73 -6.68 4.15
CA SER A 129 -10.04 -7.94 3.93
C SER A 129 -8.99 -7.83 2.83
N PHE A 130 -7.98 -8.68 2.91
CA PHE A 130 -6.86 -8.70 1.98
C PHE A 130 -6.30 -10.10 1.77
N ASN A 131 -5.59 -10.30 0.66
CA ASN A 131 -4.77 -11.48 0.44
C ASN A 131 -3.31 -11.17 0.76
N SER A 132 -2.60 -12.16 1.29
CA SER A 132 -1.17 -12.06 1.55
C SER A 132 -0.41 -13.25 1.00
N TYR A 133 0.81 -13.01 0.55
CA TYR A 133 1.68 -14.02 -0.04
C TYR A 133 3.08 -13.88 0.52
N ASP A 134 3.69 -14.98 0.96
CA ASP A 134 5.11 -15.01 1.29
C ASP A 134 5.82 -15.84 0.22
N ILE A 135 6.79 -15.24 -0.45
CA ILE A 135 7.58 -15.89 -1.50
C ILE A 135 8.97 -16.14 -0.99
N ILE A 136 9.34 -17.42 -1.00
CA ILE A 136 10.54 -17.92 -0.35
C ILE A 136 11.33 -18.78 -1.33
N ASN A 137 12.65 -18.81 -1.14
CA ASN A 137 13.51 -19.65 -1.96
C ASN A 137 13.28 -21.12 -1.60
N ARG A 138 12.98 -21.93 -2.62
CA ARG A 138 12.81 -23.39 -2.51
C ARG A 138 14.08 -24.09 -2.06
N ASP A 139 15.24 -23.59 -2.49
CA ASP A 139 16.53 -24.27 -2.32
C ASP A 139 17.24 -23.89 -1.00
N ASP A 140 16.68 -22.93 -0.25
CA ASP A 140 17.21 -22.55 1.05
C ASP A 140 16.90 -23.62 2.11
N LYS A 141 17.96 -24.23 2.66
CA LYS A 141 17.85 -25.26 3.70
C LYS A 141 17.13 -24.78 4.96
N LYS A 142 17.20 -23.47 5.29
CA LYS A 142 16.47 -22.89 6.42
C LYS A 142 14.95 -23.00 6.25
N ASN A 143 14.45 -23.01 5.01
CA ASN A 143 13.03 -23.12 4.69
C ASN A 143 12.48 -24.56 4.75
N ASN A 144 13.33 -25.57 4.93
CA ASN A 144 12.91 -26.96 5.11
C ASN A 144 12.58 -27.29 6.58
N GLN A 145 13.16 -26.57 7.54
CA GLN A 145 12.90 -26.75 8.98
C GLN A 145 11.71 -25.95 9.49
N ILE A 146 11.28 -24.93 8.75
CA ILE A 146 10.06 -24.19 9.05
C ILE A 146 8.90 -25.10 8.67
N SER A 147 8.55 -25.98 9.61
CA SER A 147 7.29 -26.71 9.59
C SER A 147 6.23 -25.66 9.28
N MET A 148 5.52 -25.82 8.17
CA MET A 148 4.33 -25.03 7.91
C MET A 148 3.36 -25.36 9.04
N LYS A 149 3.45 -24.67 10.19
CA LYS A 149 2.30 -24.54 11.08
C LYS A 149 1.25 -23.94 10.16
N HIS A 150 0.33 -24.78 9.73
CA HIS A 150 -0.72 -24.45 8.79
C HIS A 150 -1.30 -23.11 9.19
N LEU A 151 -0.91 -22.04 8.48
CA LEU A 151 -1.60 -20.78 8.58
C LEU A 151 -3.03 -21.13 8.15
N LYS A 152 -3.93 -21.26 9.12
CA LYS A 152 -5.35 -21.58 8.90
C LYS A 152 -6.05 -20.50 8.08
N ASN A 153 -5.33 -19.44 7.75
CA ASN A 153 -5.80 -18.31 6.99
C ASN A 153 -5.98 -18.66 5.51
N PRO A 154 -7.22 -18.73 5.02
CA PRO A 154 -7.50 -19.10 3.63
C PRO A 154 -7.05 -18.04 2.62
N LYS A 155 -6.76 -16.81 3.08
CA LYS A 155 -6.31 -15.67 2.26
C LYS A 155 -4.80 -15.45 2.31
N HIS A 156 -4.07 -16.34 2.98
CA HIS A 156 -2.61 -16.35 2.99
C HIS A 156 -2.05 -17.53 2.20
N ARG A 157 -0.99 -17.33 1.42
CA ARG A 157 -0.30 -18.40 0.71
C ARG A 157 1.22 -18.26 0.78
N ILE A 158 1.91 -19.36 1.06
CA ILE A 158 3.37 -19.44 0.94
C ILE A 158 3.70 -20.05 -0.42
N ILE A 159 4.53 -19.38 -1.21
CA ILE A 159 4.93 -19.82 -2.55
C ILE A 159 6.43 -20.08 -2.55
N LYS A 160 6.82 -21.33 -2.86
CA LYS A 160 8.23 -21.75 -2.97
C LYS A 160 8.68 -21.69 -4.43
N LEU A 161 9.54 -20.74 -4.75
CA LEU A 161 10.09 -20.56 -6.09
C LEU A 161 11.58 -20.89 -6.10
N LYS A 162 12.04 -21.39 -7.25
CA LYS A 162 13.47 -21.46 -7.55
C LYS A 162 13.90 -20.10 -8.07
N TYR A 163 14.97 -19.57 -7.49
CA TYR A 163 15.58 -18.32 -7.94
C TYR A 163 16.75 -18.64 -8.86
N ASN A 164 16.85 -17.90 -9.94
CA ASN A 164 17.92 -18.05 -10.90
C ASN A 164 19.04 -17.07 -10.56
N GLU A 165 20.27 -17.40 -10.98
CA GLU A 165 21.36 -16.46 -10.91
C GLU A 165 21.11 -15.35 -11.94
N ILE A 166 21.08 -14.10 -11.48
CA ILE A 166 20.94 -12.95 -12.36
C ILE A 166 22.08 -11.96 -12.17
N THR A 167 22.41 -11.25 -13.24
CA THR A 167 23.23 -10.04 -13.20
C THR A 167 22.45 -8.87 -13.76
N LEU A 168 22.74 -7.67 -13.26
CA LEU A 168 22.16 -6.44 -13.77
C LEU A 168 23.29 -5.55 -14.26
N GLU A 169 23.15 -4.99 -15.45
CA GLU A 169 24.12 -4.11 -16.06
C GLU A 169 23.47 -2.78 -16.43
N LYS A 170 24.15 -1.69 -16.10
CA LYS A 170 23.77 -0.34 -16.53
C LYS A 170 24.42 -0.07 -17.87
N TYR A 171 23.64 0.49 -18.79
CA TYR A 171 24.06 0.85 -20.13
C TYR A 171 23.81 2.34 -20.39
N TYR A 172 24.23 2.80 -21.57
CA TYR A 172 24.09 4.17 -22.04
C TYR A 172 22.65 4.71 -21.93
N ARG A 173 22.56 6.04 -21.79
CA ARG A 173 21.27 6.75 -21.78
C ARG A 173 20.65 6.70 -23.17
N HIS A 174 19.37 6.36 -23.22
CA HIS A 174 18.58 6.43 -24.45
C HIS A 174 17.52 7.51 -24.32
N TYR A 175 17.18 8.10 -25.46
CA TYR A 175 16.15 9.11 -25.56
C TYR A 175 14.79 8.44 -25.62
N VAL A 176 13.91 8.75 -24.68
CA VAL A 176 12.54 8.27 -24.66
C VAL A 176 11.60 9.44 -24.86
N ARG A 177 10.77 9.35 -25.90
CA ARG A 177 9.65 10.28 -26.12
C ARG A 177 8.47 9.83 -25.27
N THR A 178 8.14 10.61 -24.25
CA THR A 178 6.83 10.51 -23.59
C THR A 178 5.85 11.48 -24.24
N LYS A 179 4.56 11.38 -23.93
CA LYS A 179 3.50 12.26 -24.47
C LYS A 179 3.74 13.75 -24.17
N TYR A 180 4.47 14.07 -23.10
CA TYR A 180 4.59 15.45 -22.60
C TYR A 180 5.99 16.03 -22.74
N ASN A 181 7.04 15.25 -22.46
CA ASN A 181 8.42 15.71 -22.65
C ASN A 181 9.38 14.56 -22.96
N PRO A 182 10.40 14.81 -23.80
CA PRO A 182 11.47 13.86 -23.97
C PRO A 182 12.40 13.83 -22.77
N HIS A 183 12.80 12.63 -22.36
CA HIS A 183 13.78 12.45 -21.30
C HIS A 183 14.84 11.45 -21.71
N GLN A 184 16.08 11.69 -21.26
CA GLN A 184 17.15 10.69 -21.32
C GLN A 184 17.06 9.79 -20.10
N ILE A 185 16.92 8.48 -20.32
CA ILE A 185 16.90 7.50 -19.24
C ILE A 185 18.00 6.47 -19.45
N TYR A 186 18.64 6.04 -18.36
CA TYR A 186 19.58 4.91 -18.42
C TYR A 186 18.83 3.64 -18.80
N ARG A 187 19.43 2.85 -19.67
CA ARG A 187 18.99 1.49 -19.95
C ARG A 187 19.65 0.56 -18.95
N TYR A 188 18.89 -0.39 -18.43
CA TYR A 188 19.44 -1.49 -17.65
C TYR A 188 19.11 -2.80 -18.35
N ILE A 189 20.06 -3.74 -18.32
CA ILE A 189 19.90 -5.09 -18.88
C ILE A 189 20.01 -6.06 -17.73
N ILE A 190 19.03 -6.95 -17.62
CA ILE A 190 19.07 -8.08 -16.71
C ILE A 190 19.43 -9.33 -17.52
N CYS A 191 20.42 -10.08 -17.05
CA CYS A 191 20.82 -11.35 -17.63
C CYS A 191 20.54 -12.45 -16.61
N GLU A 192 19.85 -13.49 -17.02
CA GLU A 192 19.45 -14.63 -16.19
C GLU A 192 20.14 -15.89 -16.72
N LYS A 193 20.78 -16.65 -15.85
CA LYS A 193 21.35 -17.95 -16.20
C LYS A 193 20.33 -19.05 -15.90
N ASP A 194 20.10 -19.89 -16.90
CA ASP A 194 19.30 -21.10 -16.73
C ASP A 194 20.10 -22.25 -16.09
N ASP A 195 19.41 -23.35 -15.80
CA ASP A 195 19.99 -24.55 -15.18
C ASP A 195 21.03 -25.26 -16.05
N HIS A 196 21.09 -24.93 -17.34
CA HIS A 196 22.04 -25.46 -18.30
C HIS A 196 23.23 -24.52 -18.55
N GLY A 197 23.27 -23.38 -17.85
CA GLY A 197 24.32 -22.36 -17.97
C GLY A 197 24.13 -21.40 -19.13
N ASN A 198 23.00 -21.44 -19.85
CA ASN A 198 22.70 -20.48 -20.89
C ASN A 198 22.27 -19.14 -20.27
N THR A 199 22.82 -18.05 -20.77
CA THR A 199 22.49 -16.70 -20.31
C THR A 199 21.45 -16.06 -21.25
N MET A 200 20.30 -15.68 -20.71
CA MET A 200 19.29 -14.90 -21.42
C MET A 200 19.23 -13.48 -20.88
N CYS A 201 19.48 -12.50 -21.75
CA CYS A 201 19.49 -11.09 -21.37
C CYS A 201 18.28 -10.34 -21.92
N ALA A 202 17.70 -9.47 -21.12
CA ALA A 202 16.56 -8.67 -21.50
C ALA A 202 16.62 -7.26 -20.89
N ASN A 203 15.94 -6.30 -21.51
CA ASN A 203 15.90 -4.94 -20.97
C ASN A 203 15.02 -4.90 -19.71
N SER A 204 15.61 -4.60 -18.57
CA SER A 204 14.90 -4.64 -17.28
C SER A 204 13.87 -3.52 -17.14
N ASN A 205 14.05 -2.37 -17.81
CA ASN A 205 13.04 -1.31 -17.88
C ASN A 205 11.73 -1.77 -18.55
N TYR A 206 11.74 -2.85 -19.36
CA TYR A 206 10.53 -3.37 -20.01
C TYR A 206 9.96 -4.61 -19.32
N ASN A 207 10.82 -5.41 -18.69
CA ASN A 207 10.46 -6.68 -18.06
C ASN A 207 10.17 -6.59 -16.56
N GLY A 208 10.43 -5.44 -15.95
CA GLY A 208 10.14 -5.19 -14.54
C GLY A 208 10.22 -3.72 -14.16
N LYS A 209 10.43 -3.49 -12.88
CA LYS A 209 10.67 -2.19 -12.28
C LYS A 209 11.98 -2.21 -11.51
N LEU A 210 12.75 -1.14 -11.67
CA LEU A 210 13.97 -0.89 -10.92
C LEU A 210 13.65 0.17 -9.86
N ILE A 211 14.02 -0.12 -8.62
CA ILE A 211 13.84 0.78 -7.49
C ILE A 211 15.21 1.04 -6.89
N HIS A 212 15.74 2.25 -7.12
CA HIS A 212 17.03 2.66 -6.57
C HIS A 212 16.83 3.07 -5.11
N LEU A 213 17.61 2.49 -4.21
CA LEU A 213 17.66 2.84 -2.80
C LEU A 213 18.80 3.83 -2.60
N ILE A 214 18.47 5.09 -2.28
CA ILE A 214 19.44 6.18 -2.13
C ILE A 214 19.54 6.56 -0.65
N GLU A 215 20.73 6.58 -0.08
CA GLU A 215 20.96 7.13 1.26
C GLU A 215 21.08 8.66 1.21
N GLN A 216 20.33 9.38 2.05
CA GLN A 216 20.07 10.83 1.86
C GLN A 216 21.25 11.78 2.18
N TYR A 217 22.42 11.30 2.57
CA TYR A 217 23.43 12.16 3.19
C TYR A 217 24.72 12.37 2.42
N GLY A 218 24.73 12.34 1.08
CA GLY A 218 25.80 12.92 0.25
C GLY A 218 27.24 12.40 0.45
N PHE A 219 27.44 11.47 1.39
CA PHE A 219 28.68 10.84 1.82
C PHE A 219 28.60 9.32 1.74
N SER A 220 27.50 8.78 1.20
CA SER A 220 27.52 7.39 0.77
C SER A 220 28.60 7.33 -0.33
N PRO A 221 29.66 6.53 -0.19
CA PRO A 221 30.68 6.41 -1.23
C PRO A 221 29.95 6.11 -2.54
N ARG A 222 30.44 6.61 -3.68
CA ARG A 222 29.88 6.41 -5.04
C ARG A 222 29.70 4.92 -5.45
N ASN A 223 29.93 4.00 -4.52
CA ASN A 223 30.23 2.60 -4.69
C ASN A 223 29.15 1.67 -4.09
N GLU A 224 28.15 2.15 -3.35
CA GLU A 224 27.06 1.30 -2.80
C GLU A 224 25.68 1.64 -3.36
N GLU A 225 25.55 1.70 -4.69
CA GLU A 225 24.22 1.79 -5.32
C GLU A 225 23.48 0.45 -5.16
N ARG A 226 22.33 0.48 -4.48
CA ARG A 226 21.44 -0.68 -4.31
C ARG A 226 20.18 -0.50 -5.15
N ILE A 227 19.84 -1.53 -5.91
CA ILE A 227 18.69 -1.54 -6.81
C ILE A 227 17.85 -2.78 -6.52
N VAL A 228 16.59 -2.59 -6.18
CA VAL A 228 15.62 -3.69 -6.18
C VAL A 228 15.05 -3.84 -7.58
N TYR A 229 15.25 -5.02 -8.18
CA TYR A 229 14.58 -5.41 -9.40
C TYR A 229 13.31 -6.22 -9.08
N LEU A 230 12.17 -5.72 -9.53
CA LEU A 230 10.88 -6.37 -9.42
C LEU A 230 10.39 -6.79 -10.81
N PRO A 231 10.34 -8.09 -11.14
CA PRO A 231 9.73 -8.56 -12.38
C PRO A 231 8.28 -8.08 -12.52
N ASN A 232 7.82 -7.84 -13.76
CA ASN A 232 6.45 -7.39 -14.02
C ASN A 232 5.38 -8.34 -13.45
N LYS A 233 5.71 -9.63 -13.35
CA LYS A 233 4.83 -10.64 -12.74
C LYS A 233 4.52 -10.35 -11.26
N CYS A 234 5.40 -9.65 -10.52
CA CYS A 234 5.15 -9.16 -9.17
C CYS A 234 4.05 -8.09 -9.08
N LEU A 235 3.88 -7.32 -10.15
CA LEU A 235 3.01 -6.14 -10.16
C LEU A 235 1.58 -6.48 -10.54
N LYS A 236 1.35 -7.63 -11.20
CA LYS A 236 0.02 -8.11 -11.58
C LYS A 236 -0.81 -8.56 -10.37
N SER A 237 -2.13 -8.56 -10.51
CA SER A 237 -3.11 -8.94 -9.47
C SER A 237 -3.47 -10.44 -9.49
N ASP A 238 -2.71 -11.26 -10.21
CA ASP A 238 -3.10 -12.63 -10.54
C ASP A 238 -2.97 -13.61 -9.37
N SER A 239 -3.83 -14.64 -9.36
CA SER A 239 -3.88 -15.72 -8.37
C SER A 239 -2.65 -16.65 -8.39
N ASN A 240 -1.89 -16.64 -9.49
CA ASN A 240 -0.65 -17.39 -9.68
C ASN A 240 0.55 -16.43 -9.64
N LEU A 241 0.78 -15.85 -8.46
CA LEU A 241 1.83 -14.85 -8.25
C LEU A 241 3.22 -15.50 -8.37
N LEU A 242 3.86 -15.30 -9.51
CA LEU A 242 5.24 -15.72 -9.78
C LEU A 242 6.17 -14.51 -9.68
N CYS A 243 6.56 -14.16 -8.47
CA CYS A 243 7.38 -12.99 -8.20
C CYS A 243 8.71 -13.38 -7.55
N THR A 244 9.81 -13.26 -8.28
CA THR A 244 11.17 -13.47 -7.77
C THR A 244 11.91 -12.15 -7.81
N PRO A 245 11.80 -11.31 -6.76
CA PRO A 245 12.52 -10.05 -6.71
C PRO A 245 13.98 -10.28 -6.39
N TYR A 246 14.83 -9.36 -6.82
CA TYR A 246 16.26 -9.42 -6.58
C TYR A 246 16.78 -8.08 -6.05
N MET A 247 17.73 -8.13 -5.14
CA MET A 247 18.47 -6.98 -4.65
C MET A 247 19.83 -6.98 -5.33
N CYS A 248 20.10 -5.96 -6.13
CA CYS A 248 21.32 -5.80 -6.89
C CYS A 248 22.19 -4.72 -6.24
N ILE A 249 23.43 -5.07 -5.94
CA ILE A 249 24.43 -4.18 -5.35
C ILE A 249 25.51 -3.93 -6.40
N LYS A 250 25.87 -2.66 -6.58
CA LYS A 250 26.96 -2.28 -7.48
C LYS A 250 28.30 -2.74 -6.90
N ASN A 251 29.10 -3.44 -7.70
CA ASN A 251 30.45 -3.83 -7.33
C ASN A 251 31.45 -2.89 -8.02
N ASP A 252 32.11 -2.03 -7.24
CA ASP A 252 33.20 -1.13 -7.65
C ASP A 252 32.96 -0.35 -8.98
N PHE A 253 34.03 0.17 -9.60
CA PHE A 253 33.99 1.13 -10.72
C PHE A 253 33.26 0.65 -12.00
N ASN A 254 32.85 -0.61 -12.08
CA ASN A 254 32.17 -1.17 -13.24
C ASN A 254 30.66 -0.86 -13.22
N GLU A 255 30.04 -0.84 -14.41
CA GLU A 255 28.59 -0.62 -14.57
C GLU A 255 27.74 -1.89 -14.29
N SER A 256 28.35 -2.93 -13.72
CA SER A 256 27.73 -4.22 -13.38
C SER A 256 27.32 -4.31 -11.91
N TYR A 257 26.22 -5.00 -11.65
CA TYR A 257 25.65 -5.24 -10.33
C TYR A 257 25.53 -6.74 -10.09
N SER A 258 25.99 -7.18 -8.93
CA SER A 258 25.72 -8.53 -8.43
C SER A 258 24.35 -8.53 -7.77
N CYS A 259 23.51 -9.49 -8.12
CA CYS A 259 22.15 -9.56 -7.59
C CYS A 259 21.97 -10.80 -6.74
N GLU A 260 21.47 -10.58 -5.53
CA GLU A 260 21.07 -11.64 -4.61
C GLU A 260 19.55 -11.72 -4.57
N TYR A 261 19.05 -12.94 -4.40
CA TYR A 261 17.62 -13.12 -4.16
C TYR A 261 17.26 -12.56 -2.80
N GLU A 262 16.04 -12.02 -2.69
CA GLU A 262 15.47 -11.61 -1.41
C GLU A 262 14.08 -12.24 -1.26
N GLU A 263 13.80 -12.79 -0.08
CA GLU A 263 12.44 -13.21 0.26
C GLU A 263 11.52 -11.99 0.32
N ILE A 264 10.29 -12.15 -0.15
CA ILE A 264 9.33 -11.05 -0.20
C ILE A 264 7.96 -11.49 0.28
N SER A 265 7.31 -10.57 0.99
CA SER A 265 5.92 -10.66 1.38
C SER A 265 5.13 -9.65 0.56
N ILE A 266 3.94 -10.03 0.14
CA ILE A 266 3.13 -9.25 -0.78
C ILE A 266 1.72 -9.19 -0.23
N VAL A 267 1.17 -7.98 -0.14
CA VAL A 267 -0.24 -7.72 0.13
C VAL A 267 -0.94 -7.38 -1.20
N LYS A 268 -2.08 -8.01 -1.46
CA LYS A 268 -2.92 -7.75 -2.64
C LYS A 268 -4.40 -7.83 -2.30
N ASN A 269 -5.23 -7.30 -3.19
CA ASN A 269 -6.68 -7.37 -3.17
C ASN A 269 -7.25 -6.87 -1.83
N ILE A 270 -6.95 -5.62 -1.49
CA ILE A 270 -7.56 -4.94 -0.34
C ILE A 270 -8.98 -4.48 -0.70
N PHE A 271 -10.00 -5.04 -0.06
CA PHE A 271 -11.41 -4.67 -0.28
C PHE A 271 -12.21 -4.68 1.03
N PRO A 272 -13.32 -3.92 1.13
CA PRO A 272 -14.21 -4.00 2.27
C PRO A 272 -14.73 -5.43 2.46
N SER A 273 -14.56 -5.98 3.66
CA SER A 273 -15.08 -7.29 4.02
C SER A 273 -16.60 -7.21 4.17
N PRO A 274 -17.37 -8.15 3.57
CA PRO A 274 -18.79 -8.27 3.83
C PRO A 274 -19.08 -8.79 5.24
N GLU A 275 -18.09 -9.36 5.95
CA GLU A 275 -18.19 -9.63 7.39
C GLU A 275 -18.17 -8.28 8.11
N THR A 276 -19.33 -7.64 8.21
CA THR A 276 -19.62 -6.63 9.23
C THR A 276 -19.47 -7.31 10.58
N PHE A 277 -18.29 -7.20 11.19
CA PHE A 277 -18.23 -7.39 12.64
C PHE A 277 -19.21 -6.39 13.24
N LYS A 278 -20.18 -6.93 13.98
CA LYS A 278 -21.19 -6.24 14.77
C LYS A 278 -20.71 -4.85 15.12
N VAL A 279 -21.52 -3.86 14.76
CA VAL A 279 -21.57 -2.51 15.34
C VAL A 279 -20.80 -2.56 16.64
N ILE A 280 -19.58 -2.02 16.64
CA ILE A 280 -18.98 -1.56 17.88
C ILE A 280 -20.10 -0.69 18.41
N SER A 281 -20.80 -1.16 19.45
CA SER A 281 -21.60 -0.27 20.26
C SER A 281 -20.58 0.70 20.77
N THR A 282 -20.41 1.78 20.03
CA THR A 282 -19.89 2.97 20.61
C THR A 282 -20.85 3.21 21.76
N ASN A 283 -20.38 2.89 22.97
CA ASN A 283 -20.54 3.82 24.06
C ASN A 283 -19.86 5.13 23.62
N ASN A 284 -20.39 5.74 22.56
CA ASN A 284 -20.58 7.15 22.54
C ASN A 284 -21.42 7.33 23.80
N GLN A 285 -20.76 7.74 24.89
CA GLN A 285 -21.30 8.91 25.54
C GLN A 285 -21.52 9.90 24.40
N ALA A 286 -22.72 9.86 23.85
CA ALA A 286 -23.19 10.89 22.99
C ALA A 286 -22.98 12.12 23.84
N ILE A 287 -21.98 12.93 23.48
CA ILE A 287 -22.07 14.34 23.78
C ILE A 287 -23.30 14.75 22.98
N TYR A 288 -24.45 14.61 23.64
CA TYR A 288 -25.65 15.33 23.31
C TYR A 288 -25.22 16.79 23.40
N HIS A 289 -24.86 17.36 22.26
CA HIS A 289 -25.31 18.72 22.05
C HIS A 289 -26.84 18.58 22.03
N GLU A 290 -27.47 18.93 23.15
CA GLU A 290 -28.88 19.29 23.20
C GLU A 290 -29.11 20.40 22.17
N SER A 291 -29.27 20.02 20.91
CA SER A 291 -30.00 20.84 19.97
C SER A 291 -31.46 20.66 20.36
N ASN A 292 -31.95 21.59 21.17
CA ASN A 292 -33.36 21.76 21.54
C ASN A 292 -34.21 22.14 20.31
N LEU A 293 -34.13 21.36 19.24
CA LEU A 293 -34.99 21.45 18.08
C LEU A 293 -35.90 20.23 18.11
N ARG A 294 -37.07 20.41 18.75
CA ARG A 294 -38.16 19.42 18.75
C ARG A 294 -38.37 18.91 17.33
N SER A 295 -38.62 17.61 17.16
CA SER A 295 -38.87 16.96 15.86
C SER A 295 -39.89 17.74 14.98
N SER A 296 -40.85 18.41 15.60
CA SER A 296 -41.80 19.31 14.93
C SER A 296 -41.15 20.48 14.15
N SER A 297 -40.02 21.00 14.61
CA SER A 297 -39.27 22.09 13.94
C SER A 297 -38.54 21.62 12.68
N VAL A 298 -38.02 20.39 12.68
CA VAL A 298 -37.35 19.79 11.51
C VAL A 298 -38.37 19.43 10.43
N TYR A 299 -39.55 18.93 10.82
CA TYR A 299 -40.67 18.74 9.90
C TYR A 299 -41.17 20.09 9.34
N ALA A 300 -41.28 21.13 10.17
CA ALA A 300 -41.66 22.46 9.69
C ALA A 300 -40.64 23.05 8.71
N MET A 301 -39.34 22.94 8.98
CA MET A 301 -38.28 23.46 8.09
C MET A 301 -38.23 22.74 6.74
N THR A 302 -38.63 21.47 6.66
CA THR A 302 -38.66 20.71 5.41
C THR A 302 -39.97 20.90 4.64
N LEU A 303 -41.12 21.04 5.31
CA LEU A 303 -42.43 21.21 4.66
C LEU A 303 -42.76 22.63 4.20
N MET A 304 -42.24 23.66 4.89
CA MET A 304 -42.50 25.06 4.56
C MET A 304 -42.13 25.46 3.12
N PRO A 305 -40.94 25.12 2.57
CA PRO A 305 -40.62 25.45 1.18
C PRO A 305 -41.56 24.74 0.18
N PHE A 306 -42.02 23.52 0.47
CA PHE A 306 -42.99 22.82 -0.39
C PHE A 306 -44.37 23.47 -0.37
N LEU A 307 -44.86 23.90 0.81
CA LEU A 307 -46.13 24.60 0.94
C LEU A 307 -46.13 25.95 0.20
N ILE A 308 -45.02 26.69 0.26
CA ILE A 308 -44.87 27.95 -0.48
C ILE A 308 -44.99 27.69 -1.99
N ILE A 309 -44.26 26.70 -2.52
CA ILE A 309 -44.31 26.33 -3.93
C ILE A 309 -45.73 25.89 -4.32
N PHE A 310 -46.40 25.12 -3.47
CA PHE A 310 -47.76 24.64 -3.71
C PHE A 310 -48.78 25.80 -3.80
N ILE A 311 -48.67 26.80 -2.92
CA ILE A 311 -49.51 28.01 -2.97
C ILE A 311 -49.24 28.81 -4.24
N PHE A 312 -47.99 28.99 -4.64
CA PHE A 312 -47.65 29.68 -5.89
C PHE A 312 -48.25 28.96 -7.10
N PHE A 313 -48.17 27.63 -7.13
CA PHE A 313 -48.75 26.82 -8.20
C PHE A 313 -50.28 26.99 -8.26
N PHE A 314 -50.97 26.91 -7.13
CA PHE A 314 -52.42 27.10 -7.07
C PHE A 314 -52.86 28.52 -7.43
N CYS A 315 -52.14 29.55 -6.97
CA CYS A 315 -52.41 30.94 -7.36
C CYS A 315 -52.20 31.16 -8.87
N TYR A 316 -51.17 30.54 -9.45
CA TYR A 316 -50.90 30.59 -10.88
C TYR A 316 -52.03 29.91 -11.68
N MET A 317 -52.43 28.70 -11.28
CA MET A 317 -53.54 27.97 -11.90
C MET A 317 -54.87 28.75 -11.76
N TYR A 318 -55.17 29.30 -10.58
CA TYR A 318 -56.35 30.11 -10.34
C TYR A 318 -56.38 31.36 -11.24
N LYS A 319 -55.24 32.03 -11.44
CA LYS A 319 -55.13 33.18 -12.34
C LYS A 319 -55.44 32.79 -13.80
N ILE A 320 -54.99 31.61 -14.25
CA ILE A 320 -55.29 31.08 -15.59
C ILE A 320 -56.80 30.80 -15.74
N PHE A 321 -57.41 30.12 -14.77
CA PHE A 321 -58.84 29.79 -14.81
C PHE A 321 -59.73 31.04 -14.74
N ARG A 322 -59.36 32.04 -13.92
CA ARG A 322 -60.07 33.33 -13.85
C ARG A 322 -59.96 34.12 -15.17
N LYS A 323 -58.80 34.05 -15.86
CA LYS A 323 -58.63 34.67 -17.20
C LYS A 323 -59.50 33.98 -18.26
N LYS A 324 -59.66 32.65 -18.20
CA LYS A 324 -60.55 31.92 -19.12
C LYS A 324 -62.04 32.23 -18.89
N ARG A 325 -62.49 32.40 -17.64
CA ARG A 325 -63.89 32.79 -17.34
C ARG A 325 -64.26 34.20 -17.83
N ARG A 326 -63.32 35.16 -17.84
CA ARG A 326 -63.58 36.53 -18.36
C ARG A 326 -63.65 36.63 -19.89
N LYS A 327 -63.36 35.56 -20.64
CA LYS A 327 -63.49 35.53 -22.11
C LYS A 327 -64.79 34.87 -22.60
N ILE A 328 -65.62 34.38 -21.69
CA ILE A 328 -66.85 33.62 -22.00
C ILE A 328 -68.12 34.36 -21.51
N ASN A 329 -67.98 35.53 -20.89
CA ASN A 329 -69.08 36.46 -20.63
C ASN A 329 -68.94 37.70 -21.50
#